data_AF-A0A645GLF7-F1
#
_entry.id   AF-A0A645GLF7-F1
#
_cell.length_a   1.000
_cell.length_b   1.000
_cell.length_c   1.000
_cell.angle_alpha   90.00
_cell.angle_beta   90.00
_cell.angle_gamma   90.00
#
_symmetry.space_group_name_H-M   'P 1'
#
loop_
_entity.id
_entity.type
_entity.pdbx_description
1 polymer ?
#
loop_
_entity_poly.entity_id
_entity_poly.type
_entity_poly.pdbx_seq_one_letter_code
_entity_poly.pdbx_strand_id
1 'polypeptide(L)'
;MLLAVNCFRASGAIDYFINLIQPVVKFVGIPPEIVPIIFIKPLSGSGAIGVYTDVVKQFGPDSYIGTAASIIMGSTETIFYTITVYFGAIGIKKIRHSLWVALIVDFCAVIVAINLAKFIIY
;
A
#
# COMPACT_ATOMS: atom_id res chain seq x y z
N MET A 1 -6.19 3.33 15.18
CA MET A 1 -5.40 2.74 14.06
C MET A 1 -3.92 3.11 14.18
N LEU A 2 -3.53 4.40 14.24
CA LEU A 2 -2.12 4.81 14.42
C LEU A 2 -1.41 4.15 15.62
N LEU A 3 -2.07 4.05 16.78
CA LEU A 3 -1.55 3.30 17.95
C LEU A 3 -1.27 1.83 17.62
N ALA A 4 -2.19 1.16 16.91
CA ALA A 4 -2.03 -0.25 16.52
C ALA A 4 -0.89 -0.41 15.52
N VAL A 5 -0.75 0.49 14.53
CA VAL A 5 0.36 0.50 13.57
C VAL A 5 1.69 0.69 14.29
N ASN A 6 1.75 1.63 15.25
CA ASN A 6 2.94 1.86 16.06
C ASN A 6 3.29 0.64 16.91
N CYS A 7 2.32 -0.04 17.53
CA CYS A 7 2.53 -1.28 18.26
C CYS A 7 3.02 -2.41 17.34
N PHE A 8 2.43 -2.56 16.14
CA PHE A 8 2.81 -3.58 15.16
C PHE A 8 4.22 -3.37 14.60
N ARG A 9 4.65 -2.11 14.54
CA ARG A 9 6.01 -1.72 14.16
C ARG A 9 6.99 -1.94 15.31
N ALA A 10 6.65 -1.48 16.51
CA ALA A 10 7.48 -1.66 17.72
C ALA A 10 7.67 -3.14 18.09
N SER A 11 6.74 -4.01 17.72
CA SER A 11 6.88 -5.46 17.90
C SER A 11 7.79 -6.15 16.89
N GLY A 12 8.26 -5.45 15.85
CA GLY A 12 9.03 -6.04 14.75
C GLY A 12 8.21 -6.94 13.82
N ALA A 13 6.89 -7.02 13.99
CA ALA A 13 6.02 -7.86 13.17
C ALA A 13 6.02 -7.41 11.69
N ILE A 14 6.09 -6.10 11.46
CA ILE A 14 6.23 -5.53 10.10
C ILE A 14 7.55 -5.97 9.47
N ASP A 15 8.67 -5.91 10.20
CA ASP A 15 9.98 -6.30 9.69
C ASP A 15 10.04 -7.80 9.38
N TYR A 16 9.45 -8.63 10.24
CA TYR A 16 9.32 -10.07 9.99
C TYR A 16 8.51 -10.37 8.72
N PHE A 17 7.39 -9.68 8.54
CA PHE A 17 6.54 -9.83 7.36
C PHE A 17 7.24 -9.34 6.08
N ILE A 18 7.95 -8.21 6.13
CA ILE A 18 8.76 -7.71 5.03
C ILE A 18 9.82 -8.76 4.66
N ASN A 19 10.57 -9.29 5.63
CA ASN A 19 11.62 -10.27 5.40
C ASN A 19 11.08 -11.57 4.77
N LEU A 20 9.88 -12.00 5.17
CA LEU A 20 9.22 -13.17 4.60
C LEU A 20 8.87 -13.00 3.11
N ILE A 21 8.37 -11.81 2.74
CA ILE A 21 7.89 -11.53 1.37
C ILE A 21 9.02 -11.00 0.47
N GLN A 22 10.09 -10.47 1.07
CA GLN A 22 11.25 -9.87 0.42
C GLN A 22 11.76 -10.62 -0.83
N PRO A 23 11.95 -11.95 -0.84
CA PRO A 23 12.45 -12.65 -2.03
C PRO A 23 11.50 -12.54 -3.22
N VAL A 24 10.18 -12.55 -2.98
CA VAL A 24 9.16 -12.47 -4.03
C VAL A 24 9.08 -11.04 -4.59
N VAL A 25 9.02 -10.04 -3.72
CA VAL A 25 8.92 -8.64 -4.16
C VAL A 25 10.20 -8.14 -4.82
N LYS A 26 11.38 -8.59 -4.39
CA LYS A 26 12.64 -8.27 -5.07
C LYS A 26 12.69 -8.85 -6.49
N PHE A 27 12.15 -10.03 -6.70
CA PHE A 27 12.04 -10.61 -8.04
C PHE A 27 11.16 -9.76 -8.97
N VAL A 28 10.10 -9.15 -8.44
CA VAL A 28 9.21 -8.23 -9.18
C VAL A 28 9.77 -6.80 -9.27
N GLY A 29 10.88 -6.51 -8.58
CA GLY A 29 11.50 -5.18 -8.56
C GLY A 29 10.80 -4.17 -7.64
N ILE A 30 9.97 -4.64 -6.71
CA ILE A 30 9.29 -3.82 -5.71
C ILE A 30 10.23 -3.57 -4.53
N PRO A 31 10.46 -2.30 -4.13
CA PRO A 31 11.24 -1.99 -2.94
C PRO A 31 10.58 -2.56 -1.67
N PRO A 32 11.31 -3.32 -0.84
CA PRO A 32 10.77 -3.93 0.38
C PRO A 32 10.11 -2.93 1.34
N GLU A 33 10.59 -1.70 1.36
CA GLU A 33 10.15 -0.62 2.25
C GLU A 33 8.71 -0.16 1.97
N ILE A 34 8.23 -0.39 0.73
CA ILE A 34 6.90 0.05 0.28
C ILE A 34 5.86 -1.06 0.47
N VAL A 35 6.30 -2.30 0.69
CA VAL A 35 5.45 -3.47 0.87
C VAL A 35 4.37 -3.25 1.95
N PRO A 36 4.68 -2.71 3.14
CA PRO A 36 3.64 -2.52 4.14
C PRO A 36 2.55 -1.54 3.70
N ILE A 37 2.90 -0.49 2.93
CA ILE A 37 1.93 0.45 2.36
C ILE A 37 1.00 -0.29 1.39
N ILE A 38 1.55 -1.13 0.51
CA ILE A 38 0.78 -1.90 -0.49
C ILE A 38 -0.25 -2.82 0.20
N PHE A 39 0.12 -3.46 1.31
CA PHE A 39 -0.81 -4.34 2.03
C PHE A 39 -1.82 -3.58 2.90
N ILE A 40 -1.41 -2.48 3.52
CA ILE A 40 -2.27 -1.73 4.45
C ILE A 40 -3.27 -0.85 3.70
N LYS A 41 -2.88 -0.26 2.56
CA LYS A 41 -3.67 0.73 1.83
C LYS A 41 -5.05 0.22 1.38
N PRO A 42 -5.22 -1.00 0.84
CA PRO A 42 -6.55 -1.57 0.56
C PRO A 42 -7.47 -1.71 1.78
N LEU A 43 -6.88 -1.88 2.96
CA LEU A 43 -7.61 -2.09 4.22
C LEU A 43 -7.90 -0.76 4.94
N SER A 44 -6.95 0.17 4.92
CA SER A 44 -7.02 1.40 5.69
C SER A 44 -6.13 2.51 5.13
N GLY A 45 -6.76 3.65 4.80
CA GLY A 45 -6.05 4.84 4.35
C GLY A 45 -5.27 5.49 5.49
N SER A 46 -5.86 5.58 6.68
CA SER A 46 -5.19 6.17 7.85
C SER A 46 -4.03 5.33 8.37
N GLY A 47 -4.13 4.00 8.27
CA GLY A 47 -3.00 3.11 8.54
C GLY A 47 -1.85 3.30 7.54
N ALA A 48 -2.19 3.37 6.24
CA ALA A 48 -1.21 3.58 5.18
C ALA A 48 -0.52 4.96 5.28
N ILE A 49 -1.24 6.02 5.69
CA ILE A 49 -0.65 7.33 5.97
C ILE A 49 0.42 7.26 7.06
N GLY A 50 0.21 6.46 8.11
CA GLY A 50 1.20 6.28 9.18
C GLY A 50 2.51 5.73 8.62
N VAL A 51 2.42 4.62 7.88
CA VAL A 51 3.58 3.99 7.24
C VAL A 51 4.23 4.91 6.19
N TYR A 52 3.42 5.56 5.35
CA TYR A 52 3.91 6.53 4.37
C TYR A 52 4.72 7.65 5.02
N THR A 53 4.22 8.20 6.13
CA THR A 53 4.92 9.27 6.86
C THR A 53 6.29 8.80 7.35
N ASP A 54 6.39 7.54 7.80
CA ASP A 54 7.65 6.95 8.22
C ASP A 54 8.63 6.78 7.04
N VAL A 55 8.14 6.28 5.91
CA VAL A 55 8.93 6.15 4.67
C VAL A 55 9.48 7.51 4.24
N VAL A 56 8.64 8.54 4.19
CA VAL A 56 9.07 9.89 3.79
C VAL A 56 10.06 10.49 4.78
N LYS A 57 9.87 10.26 6.09
CA LYS A 57 10.83 10.72 7.12
C LYS A 57 12.18 10.01 7.00
N GLN A 58 12.19 8.74 6.63
CA GLN A 58 13.40 7.92 6.55
C GLN A 58 14.19 8.15 5.26
N PHE A 59 13.50 8.21 4.11
CA PHE A 59 14.14 8.26 2.79
C PHE A 59 14.07 9.64 2.13
N GLY A 60 13.22 10.53 2.61
CA GLY A 60 12.94 11.82 1.98
C GLY A 60 11.87 11.73 0.89
N PRO A 61 11.10 12.81 0.66
CA PRO A 61 10.01 12.82 -0.32
C PRO A 61 10.51 12.67 -1.76
N ASP A 62 11.66 13.28 -2.09
CA ASP A 62 12.25 13.27 -3.43
C ASP A 62 13.12 12.03 -3.70
N SER A 63 13.10 11.04 -2.79
CA SER A 63 13.75 9.76 -3.05
C SER A 63 12.89 8.88 -3.95
N TYR A 64 13.51 7.92 -4.61
CA TYR A 64 12.78 6.90 -5.38
C TYR A 64 11.70 6.18 -4.54
N ILE A 65 12.03 5.82 -3.29
CA ILE A 65 11.10 5.14 -2.38
C ILE A 65 9.98 6.10 -1.94
N GLY A 66 10.32 7.35 -1.58
CA GLY A 66 9.37 8.39 -1.21
C GLY A 66 8.41 8.74 -2.34
N THR A 67 8.92 8.86 -3.56
CA THR A 67 8.13 9.14 -4.77
C THR A 67 7.19 7.99 -5.09
N ALA A 68 7.67 6.74 -5.09
CA ALA A 68 6.84 5.56 -5.31
C ALA A 68 5.74 5.43 -4.24
N ALA A 69 6.09 5.64 -2.96
CA ALA A 69 5.12 5.64 -1.86
C ALA A 69 4.08 6.76 -2.02
N SER A 70 4.48 7.94 -2.49
CA SER A 70 3.60 9.08 -2.75
C SER A 70 2.60 8.77 -3.87
N ILE A 71 3.07 8.18 -4.98
CA ILE A 71 2.22 7.80 -6.11
C ILE A 71 1.20 6.74 -5.66
N ILE A 72 1.61 5.72 -4.91
CA ILE A 72 0.69 4.70 -4.39
C ILE A 72 -0.36 5.35 -3.48
N MET A 73 0.07 6.22 -2.57
CA MET A 73 -0.84 6.90 -1.64
C MET A 73 -1.89 7.77 -2.35
N GLY A 74 -1.52 8.40 -3.46
CA GLY A 74 -2.40 9.26 -4.25
C GLY A 74 -3.23 8.56 -5.34
N SER A 75 -2.86 7.36 -5.78
CA SER A 75 -3.51 6.68 -6.92
C SER A 75 -4.49 5.56 -6.53
N THR A 76 -4.37 5.03 -5.31
CA THR A 76 -5.14 3.86 -4.86
C THR A 76 -6.15 4.22 -3.76
N GLU A 77 -7.18 3.39 -3.65
CA GLU A 77 -8.30 3.55 -2.71
C GLU A 77 -8.32 2.44 -1.65
N THR A 78 -9.08 2.67 -0.58
CA THR A 78 -9.26 1.68 0.49
C THR A 78 -10.30 0.61 0.13
N ILE A 79 -9.94 -0.33 -0.76
CA ILE A 79 -10.84 -1.33 -1.36
C ILE A 79 -11.91 -1.89 -0.40
N PHE A 80 -11.51 -2.44 0.75
CA PHE A 80 -12.46 -3.10 1.66
C PHE A 80 -13.41 -2.12 2.33
N TYR A 81 -12.90 -0.95 2.73
CA TYR A 81 -13.72 0.11 3.30
C TYR A 81 -14.69 0.66 2.26
N THR A 82 -14.18 0.98 1.06
CA THR A 82 -14.95 1.58 -0.03
C THR A 82 -16.05 0.63 -0.51
N ILE A 83 -15.75 -0.67 -0.67
CA ILE A 83 -16.78 -1.69 -0.97
C ILE A 83 -17.83 -1.71 0.14
N THR A 84 -17.42 -1.82 1.40
CA THR A 84 -18.37 -1.94 2.53
C THR A 84 -19.30 -0.73 2.62
N VAL A 85 -18.75 0.48 2.56
CA VAL A 85 -19.53 1.71 2.69
C VAL A 85 -20.39 1.95 1.46
N TYR A 86 -19.82 1.85 0.26
CA TYR A 86 -20.55 2.22 -0.96
C TYR A 86 -21.59 1.16 -1.33
N PHE A 87 -21.23 -0.12 -1.28
CA PHE A 87 -22.19 -1.19 -1.59
C PHE A 87 -23.22 -1.33 -0.47
N GLY A 88 -22.81 -1.11 0.78
CA GLY A 88 -23.71 -1.08 1.93
C GLY A 88 -24.78 0.01 1.81
N ALA A 89 -24.41 1.21 1.36
CA ALA A 89 -25.33 2.34 1.21
C ALA A 89 -26.47 2.10 0.22
N ILE A 90 -26.22 1.31 -0.84
CA ILE A 90 -27.22 0.98 -1.88
C ILE A 90 -27.68 -0.49 -1.84
N GLY A 91 -27.33 -1.23 -0.77
CA GLY A 91 -27.81 -2.59 -0.53
C GLY A 91 -27.26 -3.68 -1.46
N ILE A 92 -26.11 -3.46 -2.12
CA ILE A 92 -25.49 -4.47 -2.99
C ILE A 92 -24.87 -5.58 -2.15
N LYS A 93 -25.34 -6.83 -2.36
CA LYS A 93 -24.82 -8.02 -1.69
C LYS A 93 -23.78 -8.81 -2.51
N LYS A 94 -23.74 -8.62 -3.83
CA LYS A 94 -22.85 -9.37 -4.74
C LYS A 94 -21.51 -8.65 -4.90
N ILE A 95 -20.56 -8.92 -4.01
CA ILE A 95 -19.24 -8.26 -3.98
C ILE A 95 -18.13 -9.00 -4.76
N ARG A 96 -18.33 -10.29 -5.06
CA ARG A 96 -17.26 -11.20 -5.50
C ARG A 96 -16.42 -10.65 -6.65
N HIS A 97 -17.06 -10.20 -7.72
CA HIS A 97 -16.36 -9.76 -8.93
C HIS A 97 -15.66 -8.41 -8.75
N SER A 98 -16.33 -7.46 -8.10
CA SER A 98 -15.77 -6.14 -7.82
C SER A 98 -14.54 -6.21 -6.93
N LEU A 99 -14.53 -7.09 -5.93
CA LEU A 99 -13.38 -7.28 -5.05
C LEU A 99 -12.16 -7.79 -5.84
N TRP A 100 -12.33 -8.84 -6.65
CA TRP A 100 -11.21 -9.38 -7.44
C TRP A 100 -10.67 -8.38 -8.45
N VAL A 101 -11.55 -7.65 -9.15
CA VAL A 101 -11.13 -6.61 -10.09
C VAL A 101 -10.39 -5.49 -9.37
N ALA A 102 -10.89 -5.03 -8.22
CA ALA A 102 -10.24 -3.99 -7.45
C ALA A 102 -8.83 -4.41 -6.99
N LEU A 103 -8.66 -5.64 -6.50
CA LEU A 103 -7.34 -6.14 -6.07
C LEU A 103 -6.35 -6.26 -7.24
N ILE A 104 -6.81 -6.71 -8.41
CA ILE A 104 -5.95 -6.81 -9.60
C ILE A 104 -5.54 -5.43 -10.09
N VAL A 105 -6.48 -4.48 -10.14
CA VAL A 105 -6.20 -3.09 -10.55
C VAL A 105 -5.26 -2.41 -9.57
N ASP A 106 -5.43 -2.64 -8.27
CA ASP A 106 -4.54 -2.12 -7.23
C ASP A 106 -3.11 -2.66 -7.38
N PHE A 107 -2.95 -3.95 -7.64
CA PHE A 107 -1.66 -4.55 -7.95
C PHE A 107 -1.01 -3.96 -9.22
N CYS A 108 -1.79 -3.74 -10.28
CA CYS A 108 -1.31 -3.07 -11.49
C CYS A 108 -0.88 -1.62 -11.19
N ALA A 109 -1.65 -0.88 -10.37
CA ALA A 109 -1.32 0.48 -9.96
C ALA A 109 0.01 0.54 -9.21
N VAL A 110 0.29 -0.44 -8.35
CA VAL A 110 1.59 -0.57 -7.66
C VAL A 110 2.75 -0.74 -8.66
N ILE A 111 2.60 -1.63 -9.64
CA ILE A 111 3.63 -1.83 -10.68
C ILE A 111 3.86 -0.54 -11.47
N VAL A 112 2.79 0.14 -11.87
CA VAL A 112 2.87 1.42 -12.59
C VAL A 112 3.55 2.48 -11.73
N ALA A 113 3.17 2.60 -10.45
CA ALA A 113 3.75 3.57 -9.53
C ALA A 113 5.26 3.40 -9.38
N ILE A 114 5.73 2.15 -9.29
CA ILE A 114 7.15 1.81 -9.19
C ILE A 114 7.92 2.20 -10.44
N ASN A 115 7.40 1.87 -11.62
CA ASN A 115 8.05 2.23 -12.89
C ASN A 115 8.03 3.74 -13.14
N LEU A 116 6.92 4.41 -12.80
CA LEU A 116 6.81 5.85 -12.92
C LEU A 116 7.74 6.58 -11.96
N ALA A 117 7.88 6.10 -10.72
CA ALA A 117 8.84 6.65 -9.78
C ALA A 117 10.29 6.50 -10.27
N LYS A 118 10.64 5.38 -10.92
CA LYS A 118 11.95 5.24 -11.58
C LYS A 118 12.13 6.28 -12.67
N PHE A 119 11.13 6.43 -13.55
CA PHE A 119 11.18 7.37 -14.67
C PHE A 119 11.24 8.86 -14.25
N ILE A 120 10.66 9.21 -13.10
CA ILE A 120 10.70 10.60 -12.60
C ILE A 120 12.06 10.92 -11.96
N ILE A 121 12.69 9.94 -11.32
CA ILE A 121 13.92 10.14 -10.52
C ILE A 121 15.19 9.94 -11.37
N TYR A 122 15.16 9.03 -12.34
CA TYR A 122 16.28 8.67 -13.22
C TYR A 122 15.99 9.06 -14.66
#